data_AF-A0A4Q5XEL8-F1
#
_entry.id   AF-A0A4Q5XEL8-F1
#
_cell.length_a   1.000
_cell.length_b   1.000
_cell.length_c   1.000
_cell.angle_alpha   90.00
_cell.angle_beta   90.00
_cell.angle_gamma   90.00
#
_symmetry.space_group_name_H-M   'P 1'
#
loop_
_entity.id
_entity.type
_entity.pdbx_description
1 polymer ?
#
loop_
_entity_poly.entity_id
_entity_poly.type
_entity_poly.pdbx_seq_one_letter_code
_entity_poly.pdbx_strand_id
1 'polypeptide(L)'
;MMFASTVSGGRARSALVVLLALGCSAGADEEAVDSQVQAVKTVTIDVRRSLVVTEQAILSRFSFERVLSQLASQSGVAGLTATQLFQQWWDTQNAAPGAYAGAHCDDYVSAGASTLNGYPYLCRGEAEGTQAACDPFAVGSSCAYIPIGLFNRFDLAPENGAHCGEYRIVYAKESGVSSTSDRNLVIFEAALANPHPQQGLKGCQQIVDTWADLTKQSSLSARADVLEDFYFDGQGSVGPVVHVNNFGNNPLGAGQIRTNQFSNTVSGWSLREFKLARTCTGQSCTQLKVVPVTNKNNAFGPLFAPSSTLPAATSFQSFFPSQVASLVGATATSLDIDTPDLYNTGQSQASGTTAAEMRYAVQLGTAPGALYDGIQGQLTTLGSALTPADIALRAQALSCAGCHRLNNNVALGGGLTWPASLGFTHVTERETEVVAGETRFRISDALVNALLPARQAIFEDFLNDRPRPSKGPNHPLNNWRSHG
;
A
#
# COMPACT_ATOMS: atom_id res chain seq x y z
N MET A 1 42.32 -39.07 13.82
CA MET A 1 42.56 -40.46 14.27
C MET A 1 41.98 -41.40 13.23
N MET A 2 42.86 -42.09 12.50
CA MET A 2 42.56 -43.20 11.60
C MET A 2 42.18 -44.46 12.38
N PHE A 3 41.29 -45.30 11.83
CA PHE A 3 41.21 -46.78 11.87
C PHE A 3 40.02 -47.12 10.94
N ALA A 4 40.08 -47.77 9.75
CA ALA A 4 40.65 -49.07 9.33
C ALA A 4 40.16 -50.22 10.26
N SER A 5 39.61 -51.36 9.85
CA SER A 5 39.50 -52.05 8.55
C SER A 5 38.72 -53.38 8.74
N THR A 6 38.18 -53.95 7.64
CA THR A 6 38.11 -55.40 7.26
C THR A 6 37.25 -56.40 8.07
N VAL A 7 36.70 -57.53 7.57
CA VAL A 7 36.32 -58.14 6.26
C VAL A 7 35.83 -59.59 6.57
N SER A 8 34.97 -60.15 5.70
CA SER A 8 34.70 -61.60 5.39
C SER A 8 33.80 -62.43 6.32
N GLY A 9 32.97 -63.36 5.84
CA GLY A 9 32.68 -63.79 4.47
C GLY A 9 32.03 -65.18 4.39
N GLY A 10 31.60 -65.54 3.16
CA GLY A 10 31.41 -66.91 2.64
C GLY A 10 29.99 -67.50 2.76
N ARG A 11 29.50 -68.38 1.88
CA ARG A 11 29.91 -68.87 0.52
C ARG A 11 28.86 -69.90 0.03
N ALA A 12 28.80 -70.11 -1.30
CA ALA A 12 28.43 -71.32 -2.08
C ALA A 12 27.29 -71.08 -3.11
N ARG A 13 27.58 -70.91 -4.41
CA ARG A 13 27.87 -71.92 -5.47
C ARG A 13 26.68 -72.83 -5.82
N SER A 14 26.13 -72.67 -7.03
CA SER A 14 26.40 -73.59 -8.16
C SER A 14 25.71 -73.12 -9.45
N ALA A 15 26.45 -73.25 -10.55
CA ALA A 15 26.01 -73.00 -11.91
C ALA A 15 25.48 -74.30 -12.54
N LEU A 16 24.50 -74.21 -13.43
CA LEU A 16 24.34 -75.18 -14.51
C LEU A 16 23.83 -74.50 -15.78
N VAL A 17 24.52 -74.85 -16.86
CA VAL A 17 24.43 -74.43 -18.25
C VAL A 17 23.23 -75.08 -18.94
N VAL A 18 22.49 -74.35 -19.79
CA VAL A 18 22.05 -74.80 -21.13
C VAL A 18 21.85 -73.55 -22.01
N LEU A 19 22.44 -73.56 -23.21
CA LEU A 19 22.21 -72.56 -24.26
C LEU A 19 21.67 -73.27 -25.52
N LEU A 20 20.82 -72.53 -26.25
CA LEU A 20 20.31 -72.69 -27.61
C LEU A 20 19.00 -73.47 -27.83
N ALA A 21 17.95 -72.72 -28.18
CA ALA A 21 17.28 -72.83 -29.48
C ALA A 21 16.68 -71.48 -29.90
N LEU A 22 16.93 -71.08 -31.15
CA LEU A 22 16.28 -69.95 -31.82
C LEU A 22 14.84 -70.29 -32.21
N GLY A 23 13.94 -69.30 -32.11
CA GLY A 23 12.60 -69.36 -32.72
C GLY A 23 11.93 -67.98 -32.72
N CYS A 24 11.80 -67.36 -33.89
CA CYS A 24 11.02 -66.14 -34.12
C CYS A 24 9.52 -66.44 -34.04
N SER A 25 8.73 -65.60 -33.34
CA SER A 25 7.45 -65.07 -33.85
C SER A 25 6.73 -64.18 -32.83
N ALA A 26 6.32 -63.01 -33.33
CA ALA A 26 5.48 -61.95 -32.78
C ALA A 26 4.45 -62.27 -31.68
N GLY A 27 4.35 -61.37 -30.72
CA GLY A 27 3.21 -61.17 -29.82
C GLY A 27 3.49 -59.95 -28.95
N ALA A 28 2.65 -58.92 -29.05
CA ALA A 28 2.85 -57.61 -28.44
C ALA A 28 2.72 -57.67 -26.90
N ASP A 29 3.72 -57.15 -26.20
CA ASP A 29 3.58 -56.71 -24.81
C ASP A 29 3.71 -55.18 -24.79
N GLU A 30 2.59 -54.51 -24.51
CA GLU A 30 2.53 -53.08 -24.20
C GLU A 30 3.31 -52.80 -22.91
N GLU A 31 4.48 -52.16 -23.03
CA GLU A 31 5.05 -51.42 -21.90
C GLU A 31 4.21 -50.17 -21.67
N ALA A 32 3.27 -50.26 -20.72
CA ALA A 32 2.59 -49.11 -20.16
C ALA A 32 3.61 -48.23 -19.43
N VAL A 33 4.04 -47.16 -20.09
CA VAL A 33 4.78 -46.05 -19.46
C VAL A 33 3.81 -45.34 -18.51
N ASP A 34 3.95 -45.59 -17.21
CA ASP A 34 3.27 -44.83 -16.16
C ASP A 34 3.81 -43.40 -16.12
N SER A 35 3.29 -42.54 -16.99
CA SER A 35 3.46 -41.11 -16.89
C SER A 35 2.58 -40.58 -15.76
N GLN A 36 3.09 -40.65 -14.53
CA GLN A 36 2.56 -39.90 -13.39
C GLN A 36 2.72 -38.40 -13.67
N VAL A 37 1.73 -37.82 -14.33
CA VAL A 37 1.55 -36.37 -14.37
C VAL A 37 1.22 -35.95 -12.94
N GLN A 38 2.25 -35.54 -12.17
CA GLN A 38 2.05 -34.82 -10.93
C GLN A 38 1.20 -33.59 -11.25
N ALA A 39 -0.08 -33.61 -10.84
CA ALA A 39 -0.94 -32.45 -10.91
C ALA A 39 -0.23 -31.32 -10.15
N VAL A 40 0.18 -30.28 -10.88
CA VAL A 40 0.78 -29.08 -10.28
C VAL A 40 -0.26 -28.51 -9.31
N LYS A 41 -0.01 -28.69 -8.02
CA LYS A 41 -0.91 -28.23 -6.96
C LYS A 41 -0.96 -26.71 -7.04
N THR A 42 -2.06 -26.19 -7.59
CA THR A 42 -2.30 -24.74 -7.63
C THR A 42 -2.78 -24.30 -6.26
N VAL A 43 -2.04 -23.41 -5.61
CA VAL A 43 -2.42 -22.73 -4.38
C VAL A 43 -3.37 -21.60 -4.72
N THR A 44 -4.55 -21.61 -4.12
CA THR A 44 -5.55 -20.53 -4.18
C THR A 44 -5.86 -20.03 -2.79
N ILE A 45 -6.21 -18.75 -2.65
CA ILE A 45 -6.50 -18.11 -1.37
C ILE A 45 -7.96 -17.64 -1.25
N ASP A 46 -8.46 -17.59 -0.01
CA ASP A 46 -9.64 -16.81 0.36
C ASP A 46 -9.20 -15.36 0.58
N VAL A 47 -9.57 -14.49 -0.37
CA VAL A 47 -9.28 -13.05 -0.35
C VAL A 47 -9.69 -12.39 0.97
N ARG A 48 -10.81 -12.81 1.56
CA ARG A 48 -11.39 -12.23 2.79
C ARG A 48 -10.70 -12.73 4.07
N ARG A 49 -9.71 -13.62 3.93
CA ARG A 49 -8.84 -14.09 5.02
C ARG A 49 -7.37 -13.73 4.79
N SER A 50 -6.93 -13.72 3.52
CA SER A 50 -5.52 -13.63 3.16
C SER A 50 -5.09 -12.29 2.55
N LEU A 51 -6.03 -11.44 2.12
CA LEU A 51 -5.72 -10.10 1.57
C LEU A 51 -6.41 -8.95 2.30
N VAL A 52 -7.65 -9.15 2.76
CA VAL A 52 -8.42 -8.14 3.50
C VAL A 52 -9.16 -8.77 4.67
N VAL A 53 -8.78 -8.36 5.88
CA VAL A 53 -9.38 -8.83 7.13
C VAL A 53 -10.15 -7.68 7.73
N THR A 54 -11.48 -7.85 7.84
CA THR A 54 -12.38 -6.82 8.37
C THR A 54 -13.31 -7.34 9.47
N GLU A 55 -13.08 -8.58 9.93
CA GLU A 55 -13.79 -9.21 11.04
C GLU A 55 -13.59 -8.42 12.34
N GLN A 56 -14.69 -7.96 12.94
CA GLN A 56 -14.62 -7.10 14.12
C GLN A 56 -13.93 -7.81 15.31
N ALA A 57 -14.14 -9.11 15.46
CA ALA A 57 -13.54 -9.90 16.53
C ALA A 57 -12.02 -10.12 16.37
N ILE A 58 -11.48 -10.06 15.15
CA ILE A 58 -10.02 -10.03 14.94
C ILE A 58 -9.52 -8.61 15.23
N LEU A 59 -10.18 -7.61 14.64
CA LEU A 59 -9.77 -6.20 14.72
C LEU A 59 -9.74 -5.65 16.15
N SER A 60 -10.58 -6.16 17.05
CA SER A 60 -10.57 -5.77 18.47
C SER A 60 -9.22 -5.96 19.18
N ARG A 61 -8.31 -6.77 18.62
CA ARG A 61 -6.95 -6.99 19.13
C ARG A 61 -5.90 -6.00 18.63
N PHE A 62 -6.29 -5.13 17.70
CA PHE A 62 -5.42 -4.15 17.02
C PHE A 62 -5.76 -2.73 17.47
N SER A 63 -5.88 -2.49 18.77
CA SER A 63 -6.23 -1.16 19.30
C SER A 63 -5.22 -0.10 18.85
N PHE A 64 -5.71 1.13 18.65
CA PHE A 64 -4.87 2.26 18.25
C PHE A 64 -3.80 2.56 19.32
N GLU A 65 -4.14 2.37 20.60
CA GLU A 65 -3.22 2.45 21.73
C GLU A 65 -2.06 1.48 21.60
N ARG A 66 -2.33 0.22 21.23
CA ARG A 66 -1.29 -0.81 21.09
C ARG A 66 -0.28 -0.42 20.02
N VAL A 67 -0.75 0.06 18.87
CA VAL A 67 0.13 0.52 17.77
C VAL A 67 1.01 1.67 18.23
N LEU A 68 0.43 2.72 18.80
CA LEU A 68 1.20 3.90 19.22
C LEU A 68 2.12 3.61 20.41
N SER A 69 1.72 2.73 21.33
CA SER A 69 2.55 2.29 22.47
C SER A 69 3.75 1.48 21.99
N GLN A 70 3.55 0.58 21.03
CA GLN A 70 4.64 -0.19 20.44
C GLN A 70 5.64 0.71 19.72
N LEU A 71 5.16 1.66 18.91
CA LEU A 71 6.03 2.64 18.25
C LEU A 71 6.79 3.52 19.23
N ALA A 72 6.13 4.00 20.29
CA ALA A 72 6.77 4.78 21.34
C ALA A 72 7.85 3.96 22.07
N SER A 73 7.56 2.71 22.44
CA SER A 73 8.51 1.80 23.08
C SER A 73 9.73 1.50 22.19
N GLN A 74 9.49 1.09 20.95
CA GLN A 74 10.55 0.77 19.98
C GLN A 74 11.37 2.00 19.54
N SER A 75 10.86 3.20 19.78
CA SER A 75 11.60 4.44 19.50
C SER A 75 12.90 4.54 20.30
N GLY A 76 12.97 3.92 21.48
CA GLY A 76 14.09 4.09 22.41
C GLY A 76 14.19 5.50 23.02
N VAL A 77 13.16 6.34 22.86
CA VAL A 77 13.07 7.67 23.46
C VAL A 77 12.52 7.54 24.87
N ALA A 78 13.33 7.92 25.86
CA ALA A 78 12.95 7.80 27.26
C ALA A 78 11.69 8.62 27.60
N GLY A 79 10.69 7.98 28.18
CA GLY A 79 9.46 8.63 28.65
C GLY A 79 8.44 8.97 27.58
N LEU A 80 8.70 8.68 26.29
CA LEU A 80 7.72 8.90 25.23
C LEU A 80 6.52 7.93 25.41
N THR A 81 5.32 8.47 25.49
CA THR A 81 4.08 7.70 25.58
C THR A 81 3.29 7.70 24.27
N ALA A 82 2.34 6.77 24.14
CA ALA A 82 1.40 6.74 23.03
C ALA A 82 0.59 8.05 22.93
N THR A 83 0.16 8.61 24.07
CA THR A 83 -0.62 9.85 24.12
C THR A 83 0.22 11.03 23.63
N GLN A 84 1.48 11.13 24.06
CA GLN A 84 2.39 12.18 23.59
C GLN A 84 2.64 12.08 22.09
N LEU A 85 2.83 10.86 21.56
CA LEU A 85 3.02 10.64 20.13
C LEU A 85 1.77 11.05 19.32
N PHE A 86 0.57 10.74 19.82
CA PHE A 86 -0.70 11.17 19.21
C PHE A 86 -0.84 12.69 19.22
N GLN A 87 -0.60 13.32 20.36
CA GLN A 87 -0.78 14.75 20.55
C GLN A 87 0.20 15.55 19.67
N GLN A 88 1.48 15.16 19.68
CA GLN A 88 2.50 15.74 18.79
C GLN A 88 2.13 15.55 17.32
N TRP A 89 1.56 14.40 16.94
CA TRP A 89 1.15 14.18 15.56
C TRP A 89 0.04 15.13 15.13
N TRP A 90 -1.04 15.27 15.91
CA TRP A 90 -2.11 16.18 15.53
C TRP A 90 -1.73 17.64 15.63
N ASP A 91 -0.73 17.98 16.45
CA ASP A 91 -0.17 19.33 16.51
C ASP A 91 0.52 19.75 15.19
N THR A 92 0.88 18.81 14.31
CA THR A 92 1.35 19.11 12.95
C THR A 92 0.33 19.85 12.09
N GLN A 93 -0.93 19.89 12.52
CA GLN A 93 -2.01 20.62 11.85
C GLN A 93 -2.13 22.07 12.36
N ASN A 94 -1.48 22.40 13.47
CA ASN A 94 -1.43 23.73 14.07
C ASN A 94 -0.23 24.52 13.54
N ALA A 95 -0.36 25.84 13.53
CA ALA A 95 0.73 26.75 13.20
C ALA A 95 1.74 26.79 14.35
N ALA A 96 3.01 27.06 14.03
CA ALA A 96 4.06 27.26 15.01
C ALA A 96 3.71 28.44 15.95
N PRO A 97 4.06 28.36 17.24
CA PRO A 97 4.92 27.36 17.87
C PRO A 97 4.23 26.07 18.32
N GLY A 98 2.93 25.90 18.05
CA GLY A 98 2.13 24.74 18.49
C GLY A 98 2.08 24.53 20.00
N ALA A 99 1.58 23.37 20.41
CA ALA A 99 1.54 22.91 21.79
C ALA A 99 2.67 21.91 22.13
N TYR A 100 3.23 21.25 21.11
CA TYR A 100 4.21 20.17 21.26
C TYR A 100 5.44 20.42 20.39
N ALA A 101 6.58 19.88 20.81
CA ALA A 101 7.79 19.94 20.01
C ALA A 101 7.63 19.06 18.76
N GLY A 102 7.58 19.67 17.57
CA GLY A 102 7.22 18.94 16.37
C GLY A 102 7.43 19.73 15.10
N ALA A 103 6.97 19.13 13.99
CA ALA A 103 6.73 19.90 12.79
C ALA A 103 5.37 20.59 12.92
N HIS A 104 5.23 21.78 12.35
CA HIS A 104 3.98 22.52 12.29
C HIS A 104 3.54 22.69 10.84
N CYS A 105 2.25 23.00 10.64
CA CYS A 105 1.72 23.14 9.31
C CYS A 105 2.36 24.29 8.54
N ASP A 106 2.99 25.27 9.18
CA ASP A 106 3.59 26.47 8.59
C ASP A 106 5.11 26.56 8.83
N ASP A 107 5.78 25.44 9.14
CA ASP A 107 7.26 25.42 9.26
C ASP A 107 7.96 25.91 7.99
N TYR A 108 7.29 25.83 6.84
CA TYR A 108 7.75 26.40 5.58
C TYR A 108 6.71 27.37 5.03
N VAL A 109 7.07 28.65 4.93
CA VAL A 109 6.23 29.70 4.37
C VAL A 109 6.86 30.23 3.08
N SER A 110 6.05 30.33 2.03
CA SER A 110 6.43 30.98 0.77
C SER A 110 5.35 31.99 0.38
N ALA A 111 5.78 33.21 0.03
CA ALA A 111 4.89 34.33 -0.30
C ALA A 111 3.77 34.57 0.75
N GLY A 112 4.08 34.38 2.04
CA GLY A 112 3.14 34.58 3.14
C GLY A 112 2.10 33.47 3.34
N ALA A 113 2.20 32.36 2.60
CA ALA A 113 1.34 31.19 2.75
C ALA A 113 2.17 29.96 3.15
N SER A 114 1.58 29.07 3.95
CA SER A 114 2.22 27.80 4.27
C SER A 114 2.35 26.92 3.02
N THR A 115 3.48 26.24 2.93
CA THR A 115 3.82 25.33 1.84
C THR A 115 4.44 24.03 2.34
N LEU A 116 4.30 22.98 1.55
CA LEU A 116 5.09 21.76 1.65
C LEU A 116 5.53 21.37 0.25
N ASN A 117 6.84 21.13 0.09
CA ASN A 117 7.45 20.84 -1.22
C ASN A 117 7.21 21.95 -2.27
N GLY A 118 7.12 23.21 -1.83
CA GLY A 118 6.88 24.36 -2.71
C GLY A 118 5.42 24.53 -3.16
N TYR A 119 4.49 23.69 -2.69
CA TYR A 119 3.07 23.78 -3.00
C TYR A 119 2.25 24.14 -1.75
N PRO A 120 1.04 24.71 -1.88
CA PRO A 120 0.20 25.08 -0.74
C PRO A 120 -0.02 23.93 0.24
N TYR A 121 0.09 24.21 1.54
CA TYR A 121 -0.19 23.25 2.60
C TYR A 121 -0.98 23.93 3.71
N LEU A 122 -2.28 23.65 3.80
CA LEU A 122 -3.18 24.39 4.68
C LEU A 122 -3.01 23.97 6.14
N CYS A 123 -3.00 24.93 7.06
CA CYS A 123 -3.18 24.64 8.48
C CYS A 123 -4.63 24.20 8.75
N ARG A 124 -4.80 23.30 9.72
CA ARG A 124 -6.09 22.68 10.07
C ARG A 124 -6.34 22.69 11.58
N GLY A 125 -5.90 23.76 12.23
CA GLY A 125 -5.99 23.89 13.68
C GLY A 125 -7.42 23.98 14.21
N GLU A 126 -8.37 24.43 13.38
CA GLU A 126 -9.78 24.52 13.71
C GLU A 126 -10.50 23.17 13.77
N ALA A 127 -9.91 22.14 13.16
CA ALA A 127 -10.48 20.80 13.07
C ALA A 127 -9.50 19.78 13.63
N GLU A 128 -8.66 19.19 12.78
CA GLU A 128 -7.77 18.10 13.17
C GLU A 128 -6.74 18.49 14.23
N GLY A 129 -6.24 19.73 14.21
CA GLY A 129 -5.27 20.21 15.19
C GLY A 129 -5.78 20.29 16.62
N THR A 130 -7.10 20.37 16.83
CA THR A 130 -7.71 20.32 18.16
C THR A 130 -7.49 18.97 18.86
N GLN A 131 -7.25 17.90 18.10
CA GLN A 131 -6.96 16.57 18.67
C GLN A 131 -5.64 16.54 19.42
N ALA A 132 -4.73 17.51 19.20
CA ALA A 132 -3.50 17.64 19.98
C ALA A 132 -3.76 17.84 21.48
N ALA A 133 -4.94 18.34 21.87
CA ALA A 133 -5.31 18.56 23.27
C ALA A 133 -6.06 17.36 23.91
N CYS A 134 -6.24 16.26 23.17
CA CYS A 134 -7.06 15.13 23.61
C CYS A 134 -6.19 13.91 23.97
N ASP A 135 -6.70 13.07 24.88
CA ASP A 135 -6.17 11.73 25.12
C ASP A 135 -7.11 10.70 24.45
N PRO A 136 -6.69 10.05 23.35
CA PRO A 136 -7.55 9.11 22.61
C PRO A 136 -7.78 7.78 23.34
N PHE A 137 -7.04 7.52 24.42
CA PHE A 137 -7.10 6.24 25.15
C PHE A 137 -7.88 6.35 26.47
N ALA A 138 -8.28 7.55 26.86
CA ALA A 138 -9.18 7.74 27.98
C ALA A 138 -10.53 7.08 27.71
N VAL A 139 -11.12 6.48 28.75
CA VAL A 139 -12.46 5.85 28.66
C VAL A 139 -13.48 6.89 28.22
N GLY A 140 -14.19 6.59 27.12
CA GLY A 140 -15.21 7.50 26.55
C GLY A 140 -14.63 8.73 25.84
N SER A 141 -13.35 8.68 25.43
CA SER A 141 -12.71 9.77 24.71
C SER A 141 -13.43 10.13 23.40
N SER A 142 -13.67 11.42 23.18
CA SER A 142 -14.22 11.94 21.93
C SER A 142 -13.23 11.90 20.77
N CYS A 143 -11.95 11.60 21.03
CA CYS A 143 -10.92 11.40 20.01
C CYS A 143 -10.46 9.95 19.88
N ALA A 144 -11.24 8.98 20.40
CA ALA A 144 -10.95 7.56 20.24
C ALA A 144 -10.97 7.11 18.77
N TYR A 145 -10.17 6.10 18.45
CA TYR A 145 -10.07 5.48 17.13
C TYR A 145 -10.32 3.97 17.23
N ILE A 146 -11.16 3.45 16.32
CA ILE A 146 -11.49 2.04 16.20
C ILE A 146 -10.81 1.43 14.96
N PRO A 147 -10.23 0.22 15.06
CA PRO A 147 -9.68 -0.48 13.91
C PRO A 147 -10.80 -1.00 13.01
N ILE A 148 -10.68 -0.77 11.70
CA ILE A 148 -11.70 -1.16 10.71
C ILE A 148 -11.19 -2.08 9.60
N GLY A 149 -9.89 -2.34 9.53
CA GLY A 149 -9.36 -3.34 8.59
C GLY A 149 -7.86 -3.55 8.62
N LEU A 150 -7.44 -4.76 8.27
CA LEU A 150 -6.06 -5.12 7.95
C LEU A 150 -5.97 -5.47 6.46
N PHE A 151 -4.92 -4.99 5.79
CA PHE A 151 -4.72 -5.23 4.36
C PHE A 151 -3.31 -5.72 4.08
N ASN A 152 -3.22 -6.80 3.32
CA ASN A 152 -1.97 -7.29 2.75
C ASN A 152 -1.84 -6.78 1.32
N ARG A 153 -0.80 -5.99 1.08
CA ARG A 153 -0.44 -5.43 -0.23
C ARG A 153 0.90 -5.97 -0.70
N PHE A 154 1.07 -7.29 -0.68
CA PHE A 154 2.22 -7.95 -1.32
C PHE A 154 2.32 -7.65 -2.83
N ASP A 155 1.21 -7.26 -3.47
CA ASP A 155 1.23 -6.73 -4.85
C ASP A 155 2.11 -5.47 -5.00
N LEU A 156 2.36 -4.74 -3.91
CA LEU A 156 3.28 -3.59 -3.87
C LEU A 156 4.74 -3.98 -3.59
N ALA A 157 5.06 -5.27 -3.46
CA ALA A 157 6.45 -5.69 -3.33
C ALA A 157 7.18 -5.43 -4.66
N PRO A 158 8.28 -4.66 -4.67
CA PRO A 158 9.05 -4.42 -5.88
C PRO A 158 9.64 -5.72 -6.41
N GLU A 159 9.78 -5.83 -7.73
CA GLU A 159 10.24 -7.07 -8.39
C GLU A 159 11.64 -7.51 -7.92
N ASN A 160 12.50 -6.54 -7.56
CA ASN A 160 13.82 -6.81 -7.01
C ASN A 160 13.81 -7.28 -5.54
N GLY A 161 12.65 -7.31 -4.88
CA GLY A 161 12.51 -7.71 -3.49
C GLY A 161 13.12 -6.74 -2.47
N ALA A 162 13.26 -5.44 -2.78
CA ALA A 162 13.78 -4.46 -1.82
C ALA A 162 12.98 -4.42 -0.50
N HIS A 163 11.68 -4.72 -0.56
CA HIS A 163 10.81 -4.99 0.59
C HIS A 163 9.70 -5.98 0.17
N CYS A 164 8.96 -6.52 1.13
CA CYS A 164 7.93 -7.53 0.90
C CYS A 164 6.52 -6.94 0.76
N GLY A 165 6.42 -5.78 0.11
CA GLY A 165 5.17 -5.07 -0.05
C GLY A 165 4.78 -4.29 1.20
N GLU A 166 3.48 -4.08 1.37
CA GLU A 166 2.94 -3.19 2.39
C GLU A 166 1.82 -3.86 3.19
N TYR A 167 1.78 -3.60 4.50
CA TYR A 167 0.81 -4.21 5.42
C TYR A 167 0.13 -3.11 6.22
N ARG A 168 -1.19 -3.05 6.11
CA ARG A 168 -1.96 -1.91 6.60
C ARG A 168 -2.75 -2.23 7.85
N ILE A 169 -2.89 -1.23 8.71
CA ILE A 169 -3.97 -1.15 9.71
C ILE A 169 -4.73 0.14 9.48
N VAL A 170 -6.04 0.03 9.28
CA VAL A 170 -6.94 1.17 9.06
C VAL A 170 -7.73 1.44 10.33
N TYR A 171 -7.80 2.70 10.71
CA TYR A 171 -8.56 3.20 11.84
C TYR A 171 -9.54 4.28 11.40
N ALA A 172 -10.67 4.33 12.09
CA ALA A 172 -11.62 5.44 12.01
C ALA A 172 -11.80 6.08 13.38
N LYS A 173 -11.92 7.41 13.42
CA LYS A 173 -12.35 8.11 14.61
C LYS A 173 -13.75 7.64 14.98
N GLU A 174 -13.96 7.21 16.21
CA GLU A 174 -15.19 6.57 16.67
C GLU A 174 -16.41 7.47 16.50
N SER A 175 -16.26 8.77 16.80
CA SER A 175 -17.28 9.79 16.54
C SER A 175 -17.72 9.85 15.07
N GLY A 176 -16.84 9.47 14.14
CA GLY A 176 -17.09 9.45 12.70
C GLY A 176 -18.14 8.44 12.25
N VAL A 177 -18.41 7.43 13.08
CA VAL A 177 -19.44 6.40 12.85
C VAL A 177 -20.83 7.03 12.77
N SER A 178 -21.12 7.98 13.65
CA SER A 178 -22.42 8.66 13.73
C SER A 178 -22.40 10.13 13.29
N SER A 179 -21.22 10.76 13.26
CA SER A 179 -21.06 12.18 12.91
C SER A 179 -20.18 12.36 11.67
N THR A 180 -20.74 12.95 10.61
CA THR A 180 -19.97 13.27 9.40
C THR A 180 -19.03 14.45 9.57
N SER A 181 -19.37 15.41 10.44
CA SER A 181 -18.54 16.59 10.69
C SER A 181 -17.37 16.32 11.63
N ASP A 182 -17.32 15.14 12.25
CA ASP A 182 -16.28 14.76 13.20
C ASP A 182 -15.66 13.39 12.84
N ARG A 183 -15.52 13.19 11.52
CA ARG A 183 -14.92 12.01 10.92
C ARG A 183 -13.44 12.26 10.72
N ASN A 184 -12.61 11.25 10.96
CA ASN A 184 -11.20 11.25 10.58
C ASN A 184 -10.79 9.79 10.38
N LEU A 185 -9.96 9.49 9.39
CA LEU A 185 -9.46 8.14 9.18
C LEU A 185 -7.94 8.17 9.18
N VAL A 186 -7.35 7.17 9.80
CA VAL A 186 -5.91 6.97 9.89
C VAL A 186 -5.58 5.63 9.26
N ILE A 187 -4.50 5.56 8.49
CA ILE A 187 -3.97 4.30 8.00
C ILE A 187 -2.46 4.24 8.24
N PHE A 188 -2.03 3.17 8.91
CA PHE A 188 -0.63 2.81 9.02
C PHE A 188 -0.30 1.85 7.88
N GLU A 189 0.68 2.17 7.07
CA GLU A 189 1.04 1.42 5.86
C GLU A 189 2.52 1.04 5.95
N ALA A 190 2.76 -0.10 6.59
CA ALA A 190 4.11 -0.56 6.89
C ALA A 190 4.74 -1.20 5.66
N ALA A 191 5.88 -0.67 5.21
CA ALA A 191 6.72 -1.37 4.24
C ALA A 191 7.56 -2.41 4.98
N LEU A 192 7.22 -3.69 4.83
CA LEU A 192 7.87 -4.76 5.58
C LEU A 192 9.19 -5.16 4.91
N ALA A 193 10.28 -5.11 5.67
CA ALA A 193 11.60 -5.46 5.16
C ALA A 193 11.63 -6.91 4.62
N ASN A 194 12.39 -7.11 3.54
CA ASN A 194 12.67 -8.47 3.06
C ASN A 194 13.67 -9.15 4.02
N PRO A 195 13.32 -10.29 4.65
CA PRO A 195 14.23 -10.98 5.55
C PRO A 195 15.43 -11.59 4.82
N HIS A 196 15.33 -11.81 3.51
CA HIS A 196 16.36 -12.40 2.67
C HIS A 196 16.52 -11.63 1.34
N PRO A 197 17.01 -10.38 1.37
CA PRO A 197 17.08 -9.52 0.18
C PRO A 197 17.97 -10.09 -0.93
N GLN A 198 18.95 -10.93 -0.59
CA GLN A 198 19.82 -11.63 -1.54
C GLN A 198 19.07 -12.64 -2.44
N GLN A 199 17.84 -13.02 -2.07
CA GLN A 199 16.97 -13.92 -2.86
C GLN A 199 15.98 -13.14 -3.73
N GLY A 200 16.10 -11.81 -3.79
CA GLY A 200 15.10 -10.95 -4.43
C GLY A 200 13.71 -11.18 -3.83
N LEU A 201 12.67 -11.16 -4.67
CA LEU A 201 11.28 -11.32 -4.22
C LEU A 201 11.02 -12.67 -3.52
N LYS A 202 11.79 -13.72 -3.81
CA LYS A 202 11.65 -15.02 -3.13
C LYS A 202 12.01 -14.99 -1.65
N GLY A 203 12.78 -13.98 -1.21
CA GLY A 203 13.00 -13.76 0.22
C GLY A 203 11.73 -13.46 1.01
N CYS A 204 10.63 -13.09 0.33
CA CYS A 204 9.34 -12.83 0.96
C CYS A 204 8.47 -14.08 1.17
N GLN A 205 8.93 -15.27 0.77
CA GLN A 205 8.11 -16.49 0.77
C GLN A 205 7.45 -16.77 2.11
N GLN A 206 8.21 -16.68 3.22
CA GLN A 206 7.68 -16.92 4.57
C GLN A 206 6.46 -16.02 4.87
N ILE A 207 6.51 -14.75 4.45
CA ILE A 207 5.43 -13.79 4.70
C ILE A 207 4.20 -14.14 3.87
N VAL A 208 4.39 -14.47 2.59
CA VAL A 208 3.30 -14.84 1.70
C VAL A 208 2.64 -16.14 2.18
N ASP A 209 3.42 -17.13 2.61
CA ASP A 209 2.92 -18.39 3.15
C ASP A 209 2.08 -18.19 4.42
N THR A 210 2.56 -17.36 5.36
CA THR A 210 1.79 -17.01 6.58
C THR A 210 0.40 -16.49 6.21
N TRP A 211 0.31 -15.54 5.28
CA TRP A 211 -0.99 -14.98 4.87
C TRP A 211 -1.82 -15.96 4.05
N ALA A 212 -1.22 -16.78 3.20
CA ALA A 212 -1.92 -17.82 2.44
C ALA A 212 -2.56 -18.85 3.37
N ASP A 213 -1.87 -19.25 4.44
CA ASP A 213 -2.36 -20.26 5.39
C ASP A 213 -3.56 -19.80 6.21
N LEU A 214 -3.83 -18.49 6.32
CA LEU A 214 -5.07 -17.97 6.89
C LEU A 214 -6.32 -18.45 6.14
N THR A 215 -6.19 -18.78 4.85
CA THR A 215 -7.28 -19.38 4.07
C THR A 215 -7.75 -20.70 4.69
N LYS A 216 -6.79 -21.54 5.12
CA LYS A 216 -7.03 -22.88 5.66
C LYS A 216 -7.48 -22.85 7.12
N GLN A 217 -7.19 -21.76 7.83
CA GLN A 217 -7.53 -21.63 9.24
C GLN A 217 -9.00 -21.24 9.41
N SER A 218 -9.83 -22.19 9.86
CA SER A 218 -11.26 -21.95 10.12
C SER A 218 -11.52 -21.24 11.44
N SER A 219 -10.65 -21.40 12.44
CA SER A 219 -10.83 -20.76 13.75
C SER A 219 -10.53 -19.26 13.66
N LEU A 220 -11.53 -18.44 14.00
CA LEU A 220 -11.39 -16.98 14.07
C LEU A 220 -10.32 -16.56 15.08
N SER A 221 -10.28 -17.20 16.25
CA SER A 221 -9.26 -16.92 17.26
C SER A 221 -7.87 -17.27 16.76
N ALA A 222 -7.68 -18.42 16.12
CA ALA A 222 -6.36 -18.80 15.62
C ALA A 222 -5.88 -17.89 14.49
N ARG A 223 -6.78 -17.37 13.63
CA ARG A 223 -6.43 -16.32 12.66
C ARG A 223 -6.03 -15.02 13.35
N ALA A 224 -6.75 -14.64 14.41
CA ALA A 224 -6.41 -13.48 15.21
C ALA A 224 -5.02 -13.63 15.85
N ASP A 225 -4.70 -14.79 16.44
CA ASP A 225 -3.40 -15.08 17.05
C ASP A 225 -2.26 -14.94 16.01
N VAL A 226 -2.40 -15.56 14.83
CA VAL A 226 -1.39 -15.48 13.76
C VAL A 226 -1.17 -14.04 13.27
N LEU A 227 -2.25 -13.27 13.10
CA LEU A 227 -2.15 -11.87 12.66
C LEU A 227 -1.57 -10.98 13.76
N GLU A 228 -1.93 -11.22 15.01
CA GLU A 228 -1.41 -10.48 16.16
C GLU A 228 0.10 -10.68 16.29
N ASP A 229 0.57 -11.93 16.25
CA ASP A 229 1.98 -12.28 16.23
C ASP A 229 2.68 -11.59 15.05
N PHE A 230 2.15 -11.72 13.83
CA PHE A 230 2.74 -11.12 12.64
C PHE A 230 2.90 -9.60 12.76
N TYR A 231 1.88 -8.90 13.28
CA TYR A 231 1.91 -7.45 13.35
C TYR A 231 2.72 -6.90 14.52
N PHE A 232 2.68 -7.54 15.70
CA PHE A 232 3.23 -6.96 16.92
C PHE A 232 4.53 -7.64 17.39
N ASP A 233 4.68 -8.94 17.17
CA ASP A 233 5.83 -9.71 17.67
C ASP A 233 6.83 -10.10 16.57
N GLY A 234 6.35 -10.27 15.34
CA GLY A 234 7.09 -10.87 14.23
C GLY A 234 6.99 -12.40 14.24
N GLN A 235 7.51 -13.03 13.20
CA GLN A 235 7.49 -14.50 13.04
C GLN A 235 8.80 -15.00 12.45
N GLY A 236 9.55 -15.80 13.20
CA GLY A 236 10.83 -16.37 12.75
C GLY A 236 11.84 -15.28 12.36
N SER A 237 12.19 -15.21 11.07
CA SER A 237 13.11 -14.20 10.52
C SER A 237 12.44 -12.86 10.18
N VAL A 238 11.11 -12.81 10.21
CA VAL A 238 10.31 -11.64 9.87
C VAL A 238 10.09 -10.81 11.14
N GLY A 239 10.57 -9.57 11.15
CA GLY A 239 10.27 -8.63 12.24
C GLY A 239 8.79 -8.19 12.25
N PRO A 240 8.32 -7.57 13.34
CA PRO A 240 6.92 -7.13 13.43
C PRO A 240 6.58 -6.07 12.38
N VAL A 241 5.35 -6.10 11.88
CA VAL A 241 4.83 -5.06 10.96
C VAL A 241 4.81 -3.70 11.65
N VAL A 242 4.34 -3.63 12.90
CA VAL A 242 4.36 -2.42 13.71
C VAL A 242 5.77 -2.21 14.23
N HIS A 243 6.56 -1.53 13.42
CA HIS A 243 7.93 -1.16 13.74
C HIS A 243 8.26 0.25 13.24
N VAL A 244 8.96 1.06 14.04
CA VAL A 244 9.32 2.46 13.68
C VAL A 244 9.97 2.53 12.30
N ASN A 245 10.83 1.57 11.96
CA ASN A 245 11.51 1.53 10.67
C ASN A 245 10.57 1.23 9.48
N ASN A 246 9.38 0.67 9.70
CA ASN A 246 8.48 0.31 8.60
C ASN A 246 7.59 1.48 8.13
N PHE A 247 7.71 2.65 8.76
CA PHE A 247 6.90 3.85 8.46
C PHE A 247 7.79 5.04 8.02
N GLY A 248 8.77 4.78 7.17
CA GLY A 248 9.65 5.80 6.60
C GLY A 248 11.02 5.96 7.28
N ASN A 249 11.22 5.44 8.50
CA ASN A 249 12.52 5.49 9.19
C ASN A 249 13.47 4.34 8.75
N ASN A 250 13.61 4.12 7.45
CA ASN A 250 14.50 3.11 6.87
C ASN A 250 15.31 3.69 5.70
N PRO A 251 16.37 3.02 5.22
CA PRO A 251 17.20 3.52 4.12
C PRO A 251 16.44 3.76 2.81
N LEU A 252 15.33 3.05 2.58
CA LEU A 252 14.46 3.25 1.41
C LEU A 252 13.54 4.47 1.57
N GLY A 253 13.35 4.95 2.80
CA GLY A 253 12.26 5.84 3.15
C GLY A 253 10.89 5.22 2.90
N ALA A 254 10.77 3.88 2.82
CA ALA A 254 9.53 3.20 2.46
C ALA A 254 8.54 3.11 3.64
N GLY A 255 7.26 3.00 3.32
CA GLY A 255 6.18 2.98 4.31
C GLY A 255 5.79 4.37 4.81
N GLN A 256 4.56 4.47 5.30
CA GLN A 256 3.93 5.75 5.57
C GLN A 256 2.75 5.63 6.53
N ILE A 257 2.30 6.78 7.02
CA ILE A 257 1.03 6.95 7.73
C ILE A 257 0.22 7.94 6.91
N ARG A 258 -1.04 7.63 6.58
CA ARG A 258 -1.92 8.57 5.87
C ARG A 258 -3.18 8.88 6.66
N THR A 259 -3.70 10.08 6.47
CA THR A 259 -4.95 10.52 7.11
C THR A 259 -5.92 11.05 6.09
N ASN A 260 -7.20 10.72 6.27
CA ASN A 260 -8.31 11.42 5.65
C ASN A 260 -8.90 12.40 6.67
N GLN A 261 -8.60 13.67 6.46
CA GLN A 261 -8.93 14.78 7.35
C GLN A 261 -10.17 15.49 6.83
N PHE A 262 -11.12 15.78 7.71
CA PHE A 262 -12.40 16.41 7.43
C PHE A 262 -12.58 17.66 8.31
N SER A 263 -12.52 18.82 7.67
CA SER A 263 -12.89 20.09 8.29
C SER A 263 -14.24 20.53 7.73
N ASN A 264 -15.16 20.91 8.60
CA ASN A 264 -16.45 21.50 8.22
C ASN A 264 -16.32 22.98 7.81
N THR A 265 -15.10 23.53 7.84
CA THR A 265 -14.82 24.91 7.47
C THR A 265 -14.23 25.01 6.05
N VAL A 266 -13.53 26.10 5.76
CA VAL A 266 -12.86 26.41 4.49
C VAL A 266 -11.96 25.27 4.00
N SER A 267 -11.34 24.53 4.92
CA SER A 267 -10.32 23.52 4.62
C SER A 267 -10.88 22.24 3.97
N GLY A 268 -12.18 21.94 4.11
CA GLY A 268 -12.82 20.80 3.45
C GLY A 268 -12.22 19.43 3.80
N TRP A 269 -12.18 18.50 2.85
CA TRP A 269 -11.51 17.20 2.97
C TRP A 269 -10.11 17.24 2.34
N SER A 270 -9.13 16.68 3.07
CA SER A 270 -7.75 16.51 2.61
C SER A 270 -7.23 15.13 2.95
N LEU A 271 -6.48 14.52 2.03
CA LEU A 271 -5.56 13.44 2.38
C LEU A 271 -4.15 13.99 2.63
N ARG A 272 -3.51 13.52 3.71
CA ARG A 272 -2.13 13.85 4.09
C ARG A 272 -1.32 12.61 4.38
N GLU A 273 -0.02 12.69 4.08
CA GLU A 273 0.96 11.64 4.30
C GLU A 273 2.00 12.08 5.33
N PHE A 274 2.40 11.14 6.17
CA PHE A 274 3.39 11.32 7.20
C PHE A 274 4.38 10.17 7.22
N LYS A 275 5.56 10.44 7.77
CA LYS A 275 6.58 9.44 8.11
C LYS A 275 6.98 9.55 9.55
N LEU A 276 7.48 8.46 10.10
CA LEU A 276 8.20 8.47 11.36
C LEU A 276 9.65 8.87 11.11
N ALA A 277 10.13 9.84 11.88
CA ALA A 277 11.52 10.27 11.88
C ALA A 277 12.08 10.12 13.29
N ARG A 278 13.13 9.32 13.44
CA ARG A 278 13.80 9.07 14.72
C ARG A 278 15.18 9.72 14.74
N THR A 279 15.46 10.50 15.78
CA THR A 279 16.77 11.13 16.00
C THR A 279 17.54 10.37 17.07
N CYS A 280 18.73 9.87 16.72
CA CYS A 280 19.60 9.15 17.65
C CYS A 280 21.06 9.62 17.55
N THR A 281 21.77 9.61 18.67
CA THR A 281 23.23 9.77 18.75
C THR A 281 23.81 8.46 19.27
N GLY A 282 24.49 7.71 18.41
CA GLY A 282 24.87 6.33 18.71
C GLY A 282 23.63 5.46 18.94
N GLN A 283 23.55 4.81 20.11
CA GLN A 283 22.40 3.97 20.49
C GLN A 283 21.30 4.73 21.24
N SER A 284 21.54 5.99 21.62
CA SER A 284 20.59 6.79 22.40
C SER A 284 19.71 7.63 21.47
N CYS A 285 18.40 7.39 21.51
CA CYS A 285 17.43 8.16 20.73
C CYS A 285 16.77 9.24 21.60
N THR A 286 16.72 10.46 21.07
CA THR A 286 16.20 11.63 21.78
C THR A 286 14.84 12.07 21.29
N GLN A 287 14.43 11.62 20.10
CA GLN A 287 13.15 12.01 19.53
C GLN A 287 12.60 10.99 18.53
N LEU A 288 11.29 10.82 18.55
CA LEU A 288 10.48 10.24 17.47
C LEU A 288 9.44 11.28 17.09
N LYS A 289 9.35 11.62 15.80
CA LYS A 289 8.32 12.53 15.29
C LYS A 289 7.49 11.86 14.21
N VAL A 290 6.22 12.24 14.16
CA VAL A 290 5.40 12.10 12.94
C VAL A 290 5.62 13.37 12.12
N VAL A 291 6.14 13.23 10.90
CA VAL A 291 6.59 14.34 10.05
C VAL A 291 5.73 14.37 8.78
N PRO A 292 5.09 15.51 8.45
CA PRO A 292 4.35 15.64 7.20
C PRO A 292 5.31 15.54 6.01
N VAL A 293 4.87 14.82 4.97
CA VAL A 293 5.60 14.68 3.71
C VAL A 293 4.64 14.85 2.53
N THR A 294 5.16 14.87 1.32
CA THR A 294 4.34 14.85 0.10
C THR A 294 3.50 13.58 0.02
N ASN A 295 2.27 13.68 -0.46
CA ASN A 295 1.51 12.51 -0.90
C ASN A 295 2.14 11.94 -2.19
N LYS A 296 2.47 10.64 -2.22
CA LYS A 296 3.04 10.06 -3.46
C LYS A 296 1.99 9.96 -4.58
N ASN A 297 2.45 10.06 -5.82
CA ASN A 297 1.61 10.07 -7.03
C ASN A 297 0.47 11.10 -6.99
N ASN A 298 0.76 12.25 -6.40
CA ASN A 298 -0.22 13.30 -6.12
C ASN A 298 0.31 14.66 -6.58
N ALA A 299 0.54 14.76 -7.90
CA ALA A 299 1.02 15.97 -8.55
C ALA A 299 0.15 17.18 -8.20
N PHE A 300 0.75 18.37 -8.07
CA PHE A 300 -0.01 19.59 -7.91
C PHE A 300 -0.71 19.96 -9.23
N GLY A 301 -2.05 19.96 -9.26
CA GLY A 301 -2.83 20.11 -10.50
C GLY A 301 -2.51 21.35 -11.32
N PRO A 302 -2.22 22.53 -10.73
CA PRO A 302 -1.78 23.70 -11.51
C PRO A 302 -0.51 23.50 -12.33
N LEU A 303 0.26 22.42 -12.16
CA LEU A 303 1.36 22.07 -13.07
C LEU A 303 0.86 21.62 -14.45
N PHE A 304 -0.37 21.10 -14.53
CA PHE A 304 -1.01 20.71 -15.80
C PHE A 304 -1.46 21.93 -16.63
N ALA A 305 -1.61 23.10 -16.01
CA ALA A 305 -2.11 24.27 -16.72
C ALA A 305 -1.05 24.85 -17.68
N PRO A 306 -1.39 25.11 -18.95
CA PRO A 306 -0.44 25.67 -19.93
C PRO A 306 0.04 27.07 -19.53
N SER A 307 -0.74 27.80 -18.74
CA SER A 307 -0.40 29.14 -18.22
C SER A 307 0.32 29.12 -16.87
N SER A 308 0.68 27.95 -16.34
CA SER A 308 1.30 27.83 -15.02
C SER A 308 2.65 28.54 -14.97
N THR A 309 2.80 29.44 -13.99
CA THR A 309 4.05 30.18 -13.73
C THR A 309 4.89 29.55 -12.62
N LEU A 310 4.50 28.37 -12.13
CA LEU A 310 5.23 27.67 -11.08
C LEU A 310 6.63 27.26 -11.59
N PRO A 311 7.68 27.36 -10.77
CA PRO A 311 9.04 26.98 -11.17
C PRO A 311 9.15 25.56 -11.75
N ALA A 312 8.35 24.62 -11.23
CA ALA A 312 8.35 23.23 -11.68
C ALA A 312 7.54 22.98 -12.96
N ALA A 313 6.72 23.91 -13.43
CA ALA A 313 5.74 23.69 -14.50
C ALA A 313 6.37 23.19 -15.80
N THR A 314 7.37 23.90 -16.34
CA THR A 314 8.02 23.50 -17.60
C THR A 314 8.65 22.10 -17.51
N SER A 315 9.29 21.78 -16.38
CA SER A 315 9.90 20.46 -16.18
C SER A 315 8.83 19.37 -16.06
N PHE A 316 7.74 19.62 -15.33
CA PHE A 316 6.61 18.69 -15.20
C PHE A 316 5.97 18.42 -16.57
N GLN A 317 5.71 19.47 -17.35
CA GLN A 317 5.06 19.36 -18.65
C GLN A 317 5.93 18.63 -19.68
N SER A 318 7.25 18.71 -19.54
CA SER A 318 8.20 17.93 -20.35
C SER A 318 8.27 16.46 -19.90
N PHE A 319 8.14 16.22 -18.59
CA PHE A 319 8.18 14.89 -17.99
C PHE A 319 6.90 14.08 -18.25
N PHE A 320 5.72 14.67 -18.02
CA PHE A 320 4.45 13.94 -17.94
C PHE A 320 4.10 13.12 -19.19
N PRO A 321 4.41 13.54 -20.44
CA PRO A 321 4.21 12.69 -21.62
C PRO A 321 4.87 11.30 -21.51
N SER A 322 5.97 11.15 -20.76
CA SER A 322 6.59 9.84 -20.52
C SER A 322 5.68 8.84 -19.80
N GLN A 323 4.66 9.31 -19.09
CA GLN A 323 3.73 8.50 -18.31
C GLN A 323 2.56 7.97 -19.15
N VAL A 324 2.35 8.48 -20.37
CA VAL A 324 1.17 8.16 -21.18
C VAL A 324 1.05 6.67 -21.46
N ALA A 325 2.16 5.98 -21.72
CA ALA A 325 2.17 4.54 -21.98
C ALA A 325 1.58 3.71 -20.82
N SER A 326 1.77 4.14 -19.58
CA SER A 326 1.22 3.49 -18.38
C SER A 326 -0.23 3.90 -18.09
N LEU A 327 -0.69 5.01 -18.70
CA LEU A 327 -2.05 5.54 -18.51
C LEU A 327 -3.02 5.12 -19.62
N VAL A 328 -2.58 4.49 -20.71
CA VAL A 328 -3.47 4.00 -21.78
C VAL A 328 -4.12 2.64 -21.49
N GLY A 329 -3.85 2.03 -20.32
CA GLY A 329 -4.37 0.71 -19.93
C GLY A 329 -5.89 0.56 -20.08
N ALA A 330 -6.35 -0.63 -20.46
CA ALA A 330 -7.77 -0.89 -20.73
C ALA A 330 -8.62 -1.12 -19.46
N THR A 331 -7.97 -1.44 -18.34
CA THR A 331 -8.63 -1.71 -17.05
C THR A 331 -8.10 -0.78 -15.95
N ALA A 332 -8.89 -0.55 -14.91
CA ALA A 332 -8.46 0.28 -13.77
C ALA A 332 -7.18 -0.25 -13.10
N THR A 333 -6.98 -1.57 -13.07
CA THR A 333 -5.82 -2.23 -12.47
C THR A 333 -4.59 -2.27 -13.40
N SER A 334 -4.75 -1.86 -14.66
CA SER A 334 -3.64 -1.72 -15.62
C SER A 334 -3.12 -0.28 -15.75
N LEU A 335 -3.77 0.68 -15.10
CA LEU A 335 -3.30 2.06 -15.05
C LEU A 335 -2.18 2.17 -14.02
N ASP A 336 -1.11 2.87 -14.39
CA ASP A 336 0.00 3.17 -13.49
C ASP A 336 0.56 4.58 -13.76
N ILE A 337 1.21 5.15 -12.75
CA ILE A 337 1.94 6.41 -12.85
C ILE A 337 3.07 6.44 -11.83
N ASP A 338 4.21 6.98 -12.23
CA ASP A 338 5.33 7.25 -11.33
C ASP A 338 5.63 8.74 -11.37
N THR A 339 5.12 9.48 -10.39
CA THR A 339 5.32 10.93 -10.30
C THR A 339 6.52 11.27 -9.42
N PRO A 340 7.58 11.89 -9.97
CA PRO A 340 8.71 12.37 -9.20
C PRO A 340 8.27 13.26 -8.03
N ASP A 341 8.98 13.11 -6.91
CA ASP A 341 8.62 13.77 -5.66
C ASP A 341 8.55 15.29 -5.77
N LEU A 342 9.36 15.87 -6.66
CA LEU A 342 9.38 17.29 -6.98
C LEU A 342 7.99 17.84 -7.35
N TYR A 343 7.11 17.02 -7.93
CA TYR A 343 5.80 17.46 -8.41
C TYR A 343 4.67 17.21 -7.42
N ASN A 344 4.91 16.40 -6.38
CA ASN A 344 3.90 16.00 -5.43
C ASN A 344 3.61 17.10 -4.40
N THR A 345 2.34 17.33 -4.10
CA THR A 345 1.93 18.22 -3.01
C THR A 345 1.80 17.47 -1.67
N GLY A 346 1.95 18.19 -0.55
CA GLY A 346 1.75 17.68 0.82
C GLY A 346 0.30 17.43 1.22
N GLN A 347 -0.64 17.87 0.39
CA GLN A 347 -2.07 17.71 0.63
C GLN A 347 -2.78 17.27 -0.63
N SER A 348 -3.95 16.67 -0.47
CA SER A 348 -4.80 16.31 -1.59
C SER A 348 -6.22 16.76 -1.31
N GLN A 349 -6.52 18.02 -1.64
CA GLN A 349 -7.81 18.65 -1.37
C GLN A 349 -8.83 18.34 -2.48
N ALA A 350 -9.92 17.65 -2.16
CA ALA A 350 -11.04 17.44 -3.11
C ALA A 350 -12.29 18.29 -2.80
N SER A 351 -12.28 19.03 -1.69
CA SER A 351 -13.32 19.99 -1.32
C SER A 351 -12.70 21.16 -0.57
N GLY A 352 -13.52 22.16 -0.21
CA GLY A 352 -13.01 23.42 0.33
C GLY A 352 -12.55 24.40 -0.76
N THR A 353 -11.93 25.50 -0.35
CA THR A 353 -11.57 26.61 -1.27
C THR A 353 -10.42 26.29 -2.22
N THR A 354 -9.60 25.29 -1.92
CA THR A 354 -8.47 24.86 -2.76
C THR A 354 -8.75 23.59 -3.55
N ALA A 355 -10.00 23.09 -3.59
CA ALA A 355 -10.39 21.84 -4.25
C ALA A 355 -10.01 21.74 -5.74
N ALA A 356 -9.79 22.88 -6.40
CA ALA A 356 -9.35 22.92 -7.78
C ALA A 356 -7.92 22.36 -7.97
N GLU A 357 -7.11 22.27 -6.91
CA GLU A 357 -5.73 21.79 -6.99
C GLU A 357 -5.62 20.33 -7.46
N MET A 358 -6.67 19.52 -7.26
CA MET A 358 -6.67 18.11 -7.63
C MET A 358 -7.48 17.80 -8.89
N ARG A 359 -7.95 18.82 -9.63
CA ARG A 359 -8.76 18.64 -10.85
C ARG A 359 -7.89 18.70 -12.11
N TYR A 360 -7.08 17.67 -12.35
CA TYR A 360 -6.03 17.69 -13.39
C TYR A 360 -6.58 17.97 -14.80
N ALA A 361 -7.68 17.33 -15.20
CA ALA A 361 -8.26 17.56 -16.52
C ALA A 361 -8.84 18.97 -16.69
N VAL A 362 -9.34 19.58 -15.61
CA VAL A 362 -9.78 20.98 -15.61
C VAL A 362 -8.59 21.91 -15.73
N GLN A 363 -7.50 21.62 -15.01
CA GLN A 363 -6.27 22.40 -15.05
C GLN A 363 -5.59 22.33 -16.43
N LEU A 364 -5.55 21.15 -17.05
CA LEU A 364 -5.06 20.96 -18.41
C LEU A 364 -5.86 21.80 -19.42
N GLY A 365 -7.19 21.81 -19.26
CA GLY A 365 -8.09 22.51 -20.18
C GLY A 365 -8.15 21.86 -21.57
N THR A 366 -8.71 22.60 -22.52
CA THR A 366 -8.88 22.15 -23.92
C THR A 366 -8.01 22.91 -24.91
N ALA A 367 -7.31 23.95 -24.46
CA ALA A 367 -6.44 24.75 -25.31
C ALA A 367 -5.13 23.99 -25.59
N PRO A 368 -4.64 23.97 -26.84
CA PRO A 368 -3.32 23.43 -27.17
C PRO A 368 -2.21 24.12 -26.39
N GLY A 369 -1.16 23.37 -26.10
CA GLY A 369 0.01 23.80 -25.32
C GLY A 369 0.99 22.65 -25.15
N ALA A 370 2.21 22.93 -24.69
CA ALA A 370 3.31 21.96 -24.67
C ALA A 370 2.94 20.60 -24.04
N LEU A 371 2.25 20.61 -22.90
CA LEU A 371 1.77 19.38 -22.26
C LEU A 371 0.70 18.67 -23.08
N TYR A 372 -0.30 19.39 -23.55
CA TYR A 372 -1.41 18.84 -24.34
C TYR A 372 -0.87 18.16 -25.62
N ASP A 373 0.00 18.86 -26.34
CA ASP A 373 0.60 18.40 -27.59
C ASP A 373 1.56 17.22 -27.32
N GLY A 374 2.31 17.26 -26.21
CA GLY A 374 3.16 16.17 -25.77
C GLY A 374 2.37 14.89 -25.48
N ILE A 375 1.25 14.99 -24.77
CA ILE A 375 0.35 13.86 -24.52
C ILE A 375 -0.24 13.34 -25.84
N GLN A 376 -0.73 14.25 -26.70
CA GLN A 376 -1.32 13.88 -27.98
C GLN A 376 -0.32 13.16 -28.88
N GLY A 377 0.93 13.61 -28.94
CA GLY A 377 1.99 12.96 -29.71
C GLY A 377 2.28 11.53 -29.23
N GLN A 378 2.27 11.30 -27.90
CA GLN A 378 2.43 9.95 -27.34
C GLN A 378 1.23 9.05 -27.65
N LEU A 379 0.00 9.59 -27.54
CA LEU A 379 -1.21 8.86 -27.91
C LEU A 379 -1.20 8.43 -29.39
N THR A 380 -0.80 9.33 -30.29
CA THR A 380 -0.63 9.04 -31.72
C THR A 380 0.42 7.96 -31.95
N THR A 381 1.56 8.02 -31.25
CA THR A 381 2.63 7.01 -31.34
C THR A 381 2.14 5.63 -30.90
N LEU A 382 1.30 5.58 -29.86
CA LEU A 382 0.71 4.35 -29.34
C LEU A 382 -0.51 3.86 -30.13
N GLY A 383 -0.99 4.62 -31.13
CA GLY A 383 -2.23 4.31 -31.84
C GLY A 383 -3.48 4.34 -30.96
N SER A 384 -3.44 5.06 -29.83
CA SER A 384 -4.54 5.13 -28.88
C SER A 384 -5.58 6.17 -29.31
N ALA A 385 -6.87 5.82 -29.18
CA ALA A 385 -7.99 6.71 -29.45
C ALA A 385 -8.39 7.59 -28.25
N LEU A 386 -7.66 7.48 -27.12
CA LEU A 386 -7.87 8.36 -25.97
C LEU A 386 -7.48 9.80 -26.30
N THR A 387 -8.00 10.74 -25.53
CA THR A 387 -7.66 12.17 -25.62
C THR A 387 -6.68 12.58 -24.52
N PRO A 388 -5.99 13.74 -24.65
CA PRO A 388 -5.19 14.28 -23.56
C PRO A 388 -5.96 14.51 -22.26
N ALA A 389 -7.25 14.86 -22.36
CA ALA A 389 -8.13 15.00 -21.20
C ALA A 389 -8.40 13.65 -20.51
N ASP A 390 -8.57 12.56 -21.27
CA ASP A 390 -8.71 11.21 -20.71
C ASP A 390 -7.45 10.80 -19.93
N ILE A 391 -6.26 11.10 -20.46
CA ILE A 391 -4.99 10.81 -19.78
C ILE A 391 -4.86 11.62 -18.49
N ALA A 392 -5.21 12.92 -18.49
CA ALA A 392 -5.22 13.71 -17.26
C ALA A 392 -6.24 13.18 -16.24
N LEU A 393 -7.42 12.72 -16.67
CA LEU A 393 -8.42 12.08 -15.80
C LEU A 393 -7.93 10.75 -15.23
N ARG A 394 -7.19 9.96 -16.00
CA ARG A 394 -6.60 8.69 -15.55
C ARG A 394 -5.47 8.93 -14.55
N ALA A 395 -4.60 9.90 -14.78
CA ALA A 395 -3.61 10.33 -13.80
C ALA A 395 -4.29 10.87 -12.52
N GLN A 396 -5.39 11.62 -12.67
CA GLN A 396 -6.17 12.09 -11.53
C GLN A 396 -6.72 10.91 -10.73
N ALA A 397 -7.27 9.87 -11.38
CA ALA A 397 -7.81 8.69 -10.71
C ALA A 397 -6.77 7.95 -9.84
N LEU A 398 -5.48 8.05 -10.19
CA LEU A 398 -4.37 7.48 -9.42
C LEU A 398 -3.84 8.42 -8.32
N SER A 399 -4.29 9.68 -8.29
CA SER A 399 -4.04 10.60 -7.17
C SER A 399 -4.93 10.29 -5.97
N CYS A 400 -4.58 10.81 -4.79
CA CYS A 400 -5.31 10.57 -3.56
C CYS A 400 -6.77 11.06 -3.67
N ALA A 401 -6.98 12.30 -4.13
CA ALA A 401 -8.31 12.87 -4.33
C ALA A 401 -9.11 12.17 -5.42
N GLY A 402 -8.47 11.74 -6.51
CA GLY A 402 -9.16 11.03 -7.58
C GLY A 402 -9.68 9.68 -7.12
N CYS A 403 -8.79 8.84 -6.57
CA CYS A 403 -9.14 7.51 -6.09
C CYS A 403 -10.29 7.56 -5.05
N HIS A 404 -10.20 8.48 -4.09
CA HIS A 404 -11.17 8.56 -3.00
C HIS A 404 -12.46 9.31 -3.34
N ARG A 405 -12.42 10.37 -4.15
CA ARG A 405 -13.55 11.29 -4.30
C ARG A 405 -13.87 11.68 -5.73
N LEU A 406 -12.89 12.16 -6.50
CA LEU A 406 -13.15 12.86 -7.76
C LEU A 406 -13.43 11.92 -8.93
N ASN A 407 -12.99 10.66 -8.87
CA ASN A 407 -13.16 9.70 -9.96
C ASN A 407 -14.14 8.57 -9.65
N ASN A 408 -14.88 8.61 -8.53
CA ASN A 408 -15.84 7.57 -8.18
C ASN A 408 -16.94 7.43 -9.27
N ASN A 409 -17.01 6.29 -9.96
CA ASN A 409 -17.89 6.03 -11.11
C ASN A 409 -17.71 6.99 -12.31
N VAL A 410 -16.51 7.55 -12.48
CA VAL A 410 -16.23 8.49 -13.58
C VAL A 410 -15.71 7.74 -14.81
N ALA A 411 -16.24 8.08 -15.98
CA ALA A 411 -15.72 7.60 -17.25
C ALA A 411 -14.33 8.20 -17.51
N LEU A 412 -13.36 7.35 -17.80
CA LEU A 412 -11.95 7.71 -18.02
C LEU A 412 -11.53 7.60 -19.49
N GLY A 413 -12.49 7.59 -20.41
CA GLY A 413 -12.27 7.39 -21.84
C GLY A 413 -11.98 5.93 -22.24
N GLY A 414 -12.15 5.63 -23.53
CA GLY A 414 -11.86 4.30 -24.08
C GLY A 414 -12.76 3.18 -23.53
N GLY A 415 -13.97 3.52 -23.09
CA GLY A 415 -14.91 2.57 -22.47
C GLY A 415 -14.59 2.19 -21.02
N LEU A 416 -13.51 2.73 -20.43
CA LEU A 416 -13.16 2.47 -19.04
C LEU A 416 -13.92 3.43 -18.10
N THR A 417 -14.55 2.86 -17.08
CA THR A 417 -15.13 3.59 -15.94
C THR A 417 -14.38 3.22 -14.67
N TRP A 418 -13.99 4.21 -13.89
CA TRP A 418 -13.36 3.96 -12.59
C TRP A 418 -14.35 3.32 -11.63
N PRO A 419 -13.98 2.23 -10.93
CA PRO A 419 -14.93 1.46 -10.14
C PRO A 419 -15.40 2.20 -8.87
N ALA A 420 -16.58 1.80 -8.37
CA ALA A 420 -17.24 2.47 -7.25
C ALA A 420 -16.56 2.23 -5.89
N SER A 421 -16.24 3.30 -5.16
CA SER A 421 -15.99 3.26 -3.71
C SER A 421 -17.32 3.24 -2.92
N LEU A 422 -17.26 3.22 -1.58
CA LEU A 422 -18.43 3.44 -0.71
C LEU A 422 -18.78 4.94 -0.63
N GLY A 423 -18.82 5.62 -1.79
CA GLY A 423 -18.96 7.07 -1.93
C GLY A 423 -17.71 7.89 -1.56
N PHE A 424 -16.80 7.32 -0.76
CA PHE A 424 -15.55 7.95 -0.36
C PHE A 424 -14.45 6.94 0.02
N THR A 425 -14.76 5.93 0.83
CA THR A 425 -13.77 4.94 1.30
C THR A 425 -13.94 3.57 0.68
N HIS A 426 -12.88 2.77 0.77
CA HIS A 426 -12.89 1.37 0.35
C HIS A 426 -13.23 0.40 1.50
N VAL A 427 -13.13 0.86 2.74
CA VAL A 427 -13.66 0.21 3.95
C VAL A 427 -14.33 1.29 4.79
N THR A 428 -15.46 0.98 5.43
CA THR A 428 -16.26 1.98 6.16
C THR A 428 -16.46 1.56 7.61
N GLU A 429 -16.38 2.54 8.50
CA GLU A 429 -16.72 2.43 9.91
C GLU A 429 -18.23 2.46 10.17
N ARG A 430 -19.03 2.80 9.15
CA ARG A 430 -20.48 3.08 9.29
C ARG A 430 -21.38 1.90 8.99
N GLU A 431 -20.85 0.90 8.29
CA GLU A 431 -21.64 -0.22 7.79
C GLU A 431 -20.90 -1.53 8.03
N THR A 432 -21.67 -2.55 8.40
CA THR A 432 -21.18 -3.91 8.57
C THR A 432 -21.90 -4.86 7.61
N GLU A 433 -21.26 -5.99 7.37
CA GLU A 433 -21.78 -7.10 6.58
C GLU A 433 -21.48 -8.41 7.31
N VAL A 434 -22.25 -9.47 7.01
CA VAL A 434 -21.99 -10.81 7.51
C VAL A 434 -21.48 -11.67 6.35
N VAL A 435 -20.23 -12.13 6.44
CA VAL A 435 -19.61 -12.99 5.42
C VAL A 435 -19.03 -14.23 6.10
N ALA A 436 -19.48 -15.40 5.65
CA ALA A 436 -19.12 -16.70 6.23
C ALA A 436 -19.39 -16.79 7.75
N GLY A 437 -20.48 -16.19 8.21
CA GLY A 437 -20.89 -16.20 9.63
C GLY A 437 -20.24 -15.14 10.51
N GLU A 438 -19.30 -14.36 9.98
CA GLU A 438 -18.57 -13.35 10.75
C GLU A 438 -19.02 -11.92 10.41
N THR A 439 -19.22 -11.09 11.45
CA THR A 439 -19.50 -9.67 11.29
C THR A 439 -18.23 -8.92 10.90
N ARG A 440 -18.31 -8.19 9.79
CA ARG A 440 -17.20 -7.47 9.17
C ARG A 440 -17.56 -6.03 8.91
N PHE A 441 -16.56 -5.14 8.92
CA PHE A 441 -16.73 -3.84 8.26
C PHE A 441 -16.84 -4.03 6.75
N ARG A 442 -17.81 -3.32 6.16
CA ARG A 442 -18.10 -3.43 4.72
C ARG A 442 -16.96 -2.87 3.88
N ILE A 443 -16.65 -3.55 2.78
CA ILE A 443 -15.73 -3.05 1.74
C ILE A 443 -16.46 -2.64 0.46
N SER A 444 -15.83 -1.79 -0.36
CA SER A 444 -16.44 -1.26 -1.58
C SER A 444 -16.47 -2.26 -2.74
N ASP A 445 -17.38 -2.03 -3.68
CA ASP A 445 -17.46 -2.79 -4.94
C ASP A 445 -16.17 -2.71 -5.75
N ALA A 446 -15.46 -1.57 -5.73
CA ALA A 446 -14.13 -1.46 -6.35
C ALA A 446 -13.11 -2.46 -5.78
N LEU A 447 -13.12 -2.70 -4.46
CA LEU A 447 -12.26 -3.72 -3.87
C LEU A 447 -12.72 -5.10 -4.30
N VAL A 448 -14.00 -5.41 -4.15
CA VAL A 448 -14.55 -6.75 -4.41
C VAL A 448 -14.38 -7.15 -5.89
N ASN A 449 -14.67 -6.25 -6.81
CA ASN A 449 -14.85 -6.60 -8.23
C ASN A 449 -13.64 -6.27 -9.12
N ALA A 450 -12.70 -5.43 -8.66
CA ALA A 450 -11.57 -5.01 -9.48
C ALA A 450 -10.23 -5.18 -8.77
N LEU A 451 -10.04 -4.53 -7.61
CA LEU A 451 -8.73 -4.42 -7.00
C LEU A 451 -8.29 -5.70 -6.29
N LEU A 452 -9.15 -6.34 -5.50
CA LEU A 452 -8.78 -7.58 -4.80
C LEU A 452 -8.58 -8.76 -5.76
N PRO A 453 -9.39 -8.97 -6.82
CA PRO A 453 -9.11 -10.01 -7.82
C PRO A 453 -7.74 -9.85 -8.48
N ALA A 454 -7.34 -8.63 -8.85
CA ALA A 454 -6.02 -8.40 -9.42
C ALA A 454 -4.88 -8.68 -8.42
N ARG A 455 -5.07 -8.29 -7.15
CA ARG A 455 -4.11 -8.60 -6.07
C ARG A 455 -4.00 -10.09 -5.80
N GLN A 456 -5.13 -10.79 -5.81
CA GLN A 456 -5.19 -12.24 -5.66
C GLN A 456 -4.39 -12.92 -6.76
N ALA A 457 -4.56 -12.52 -8.03
CA ALA A 457 -3.80 -13.08 -9.13
C ALA A 457 -2.28 -12.94 -8.91
N ILE A 458 -1.79 -11.75 -8.52
CA ILE A 458 -0.37 -11.54 -8.24
C ILE A 458 0.13 -12.38 -7.06
N PHE A 459 -0.69 -12.52 -6.02
CA PHE A 459 -0.37 -13.29 -4.82
C PHE A 459 -0.30 -14.80 -5.11
N GLU A 460 -1.29 -15.32 -5.81
CA GLU A 460 -1.35 -16.72 -6.23
C GLU A 460 -0.29 -17.05 -7.27
N ASP A 461 0.01 -16.14 -8.21
CA ASP A 461 1.10 -16.34 -9.17
C ASP A 461 2.43 -16.52 -8.45
N PHE A 462 2.72 -15.70 -7.44
CA PHE A 462 3.94 -15.87 -6.64
C PHE A 462 3.97 -17.21 -5.88
N LEU A 463 2.86 -17.62 -5.27
CA LEU A 463 2.73 -18.91 -4.57
C LEU A 463 2.89 -20.12 -5.50
N ASN A 464 2.54 -19.95 -6.76
CA ASN A 464 2.56 -21.00 -7.78
C ASN A 464 3.79 -20.93 -8.70
N ASP A 465 4.83 -20.16 -8.31
CA ASP A 465 6.06 -19.96 -9.10
C ASP A 465 5.79 -19.47 -10.54
N ARG A 466 4.70 -18.74 -10.75
CA ARG A 466 4.36 -18.16 -12.04
C ARG A 466 5.06 -16.80 -12.19
N PRO A 467 5.53 -16.45 -13.40
CA PRO A 467 6.09 -15.14 -13.65
C PRO A 467 5.06 -14.05 -13.30
N ARG A 468 5.49 -13.02 -12.56
CA ARG A 468 4.66 -11.82 -12.41
C ARG A 468 4.50 -11.17 -13.78
N PRO A 469 3.29 -10.70 -14.13
CA PRO A 469 3.12 -9.86 -15.31
C PRO A 469 4.10 -8.68 -15.24
N SER A 470 5.02 -8.61 -16.20
CA SER A 470 5.90 -7.45 -16.34
C SER A 470 5.01 -6.23 -16.53
N LYS A 471 5.27 -5.17 -15.75
CA LYS A 471 4.59 -3.88 -15.95
C LYS A 471 5.05 -3.13 -17.23
N GLY A 472 5.71 -3.83 -18.16
CA GLY A 472 6.15 -3.31 -19.46
C GLY A 472 7.60 -2.80 -19.45
N PRO A 473 8.20 -2.58 -20.63
CA PRO A 473 9.63 -2.27 -20.78
C PRO A 473 10.03 -0.87 -20.28
N ASN A 474 9.05 0.02 -20.05
CA ASN A 474 9.27 1.36 -19.50
C ASN A 474 8.92 1.45 -18.01
N HIS A 475 8.46 0.36 -17.39
CA HIS A 475 8.31 0.34 -15.94
C HIS A 475 9.71 0.38 -15.33
N PRO A 476 10.04 1.34 -14.46
CA PRO A 476 11.34 1.36 -13.83
C PRO A 476 11.48 0.09 -12.98
N LEU A 477 12.12 -0.94 -13.54
CA LEU A 477 12.59 -2.12 -12.82
C LEU A 477 13.59 -1.75 -11.73
N ASN A 478 14.05 -0.50 -11.72
CA ASN A 478 14.92 0.09 -10.73
C ASN A 478 14.56 1.56 -10.57
N ASN A 479 13.92 1.93 -9.46
CA ASN A 479 14.49 2.89 -8.50
C ASN A 479 13.43 3.40 -7.52
N TRP A 480 13.40 2.80 -6.33
CA TRP A 480 13.15 3.49 -5.05
C TRP A 480 11.83 4.22 -4.79
N ARG A 481 10.92 4.43 -5.74
CA ARG A 481 9.73 5.25 -5.50
C ARG A 481 8.59 4.85 -6.44
N SER A 482 7.57 4.17 -5.91
CA SER A 482 6.15 4.42 -6.24
C SER A 482 5.26 3.54 -5.36
N HIS A 483 4.52 4.20 -4.45
CA HIS A 483 3.36 3.64 -3.76
C HIS A 483 2.13 4.31 -4.39
N GLY A 484 1.30 3.51 -5.05
CA GLY A 484 -0.06 3.82 -5.50
C GLY A 484 -1.07 2.90 -4.82
#